data_AF-A0A927T2D6-F1
#
_entry.id   AF-A0A927T2D6-F1
#
_cell.length_a   1.000
_cell.length_b   1.000
_cell.length_c   1.000
_cell.angle_alpha   90.00
_cell.angle_beta   90.00
_cell.angle_gamma   90.00
#
_symmetry.space_group_name_H-M   'P 1'
#
loop_
_entity.id
_entity.type
_entity.pdbx_description
1 polymer ?
#
loop_
_entity_poly.entity_id
_entity_poly.type
_entity_poly.pdbx_seq_one_letter_code
_entity_poly.pdbx_strand_id
1 'polypeptide(L)'
;MLAIGIFGNGNQIIDLKTGKEIYKKLLTLEEINKCISIAKANNLHVHIYTDKEVITEKLEYMDLRNFKLKQQSLYDSSLDFIMVNDIAEYISCNNVEVCKLVISSSKSLNTIKENIVSKLDVSITTIKKYGEYKDNIINKEYEYLDITPKNINKDNALKILQKYLNINSNEVMAIGDNLNDLDMVKNSGIGVSVANRIR
;
A
#
# COMPACT_ATOMS: atom_id res chain seq x y z
N MET A 1 -5.70 13.09 -26.68
CA MET A 1 -5.84 11.84 -25.89
C MET A 1 -5.80 12.16 -24.41
N LEU A 2 -6.83 11.77 -23.65
CA LEU A 2 -6.84 11.86 -22.19
C LEU A 2 -5.94 10.76 -21.62
N ALA A 3 -5.16 11.04 -20.57
CA ALA A 3 -4.30 10.05 -19.92
C ALA A 3 -4.34 10.27 -18.40
N ILE A 4 -4.92 9.34 -17.66
CA ILE A 4 -5.10 9.42 -16.21
C ILE A 4 -4.52 8.16 -15.59
N GLY A 5 -3.73 8.31 -14.52
CA GLY A 5 -3.14 7.21 -13.77
C GLY A 5 -3.79 7.06 -12.40
N ILE A 6 -4.01 5.81 -11.98
CA ILE A 6 -4.38 5.43 -10.62
C ILE A 6 -3.15 4.82 -9.95
N PHE A 7 -2.68 5.42 -8.86
CA PHE A 7 -1.45 5.05 -8.17
C PHE A 7 -1.72 4.50 -6.76
N GLY A 8 -0.73 3.77 -6.21
CA GLY A 8 -0.80 3.23 -4.85
C GLY A 8 -2.03 2.35 -4.59
N ASN A 9 -2.42 1.48 -5.53
CA ASN A 9 -3.64 0.66 -5.42
C ASN A 9 -4.96 1.45 -5.23
N GLY A 10 -4.99 2.73 -5.59
CA GLY A 10 -6.17 3.59 -5.46
C GLY A 10 -6.00 4.76 -4.48
N ASN A 11 -4.82 4.92 -3.87
CA ASN A 11 -4.50 6.08 -3.03
C ASN A 11 -4.57 7.41 -3.78
N GLN A 12 -4.26 7.44 -5.07
CA GLN A 12 -4.13 8.69 -5.82
C GLN A 12 -4.57 8.53 -7.28
N ILE A 13 -5.17 9.58 -7.84
CA ILE A 13 -5.57 9.69 -9.24
C ILE A 13 -4.96 10.98 -9.80
N ILE A 14 -4.19 10.88 -10.88
CA ILE A 14 -3.48 12.01 -11.49
C ILE A 14 -3.77 12.07 -12.98
N ASP A 15 -4.07 13.25 -13.50
CA ASP A 15 -3.99 13.53 -14.94
C ASP A 15 -2.52 13.60 -15.35
N LEU A 16 -2.08 12.61 -16.12
CA LEU A 16 -0.67 12.43 -16.50
C LEU A 16 -0.16 13.53 -17.44
N LYS A 17 -1.06 14.29 -18.07
CA LYS A 17 -0.68 15.38 -18.97
C LYS A 17 -0.46 16.68 -18.24
N THR A 18 -1.34 16.97 -17.28
CA THR A 18 -1.32 18.24 -16.55
C THR A 18 -0.58 18.13 -15.23
N GLY A 19 -0.34 16.91 -14.75
CA GLY A 19 0.15 16.65 -13.39
C GLY A 19 -0.91 16.94 -12.32
N LYS A 20 -2.15 17.26 -12.70
CA LYS A 20 -3.21 17.61 -11.77
C LYS A 20 -3.64 16.39 -10.97
N GLU A 21 -3.59 16.51 -9.65
CA GLU A 21 -4.18 15.55 -8.74
C GLU A 21 -5.71 15.67 -8.77
N ILE A 22 -6.38 14.59 -9.17
CA ILE A 22 -7.84 14.48 -9.22
C ILE A 22 -8.38 13.97 -7.89
N TYR A 23 -7.63 13.08 -7.24
CA TYR A 23 -7.97 12.48 -5.96
C TYR A 23 -6.70 12.04 -5.25
N LYS A 24 -6.67 12.22 -3.92
CA LYS A 24 -5.67 11.63 -3.04
C LYS A 24 -6.30 11.31 -1.70
N LYS A 25 -5.93 10.15 -1.15
CA LYS A 25 -6.26 9.79 0.22
C LYS A 25 -5.01 9.26 0.91
N LEU A 26 -4.72 9.87 2.05
CA LEU A 26 -3.56 9.62 2.88
C LEU A 26 -4.00 9.16 4.26
N LEU A 27 -3.08 8.52 4.99
CA LEU A 27 -3.28 8.30 6.42
C LEU A 27 -3.12 9.63 7.14
N THR A 28 -3.99 9.86 8.13
CA THR A 28 -3.89 11.02 9.01
C THR A 28 -2.75 10.85 10.01
N LEU A 29 -2.21 11.96 10.51
CA LEU A 29 -1.16 11.93 11.54
C LEU A 29 -1.59 11.17 12.80
N GLU A 30 -2.87 11.26 13.17
CA GLU A 30 -3.44 10.50 14.29
C GLU A 30 -3.38 8.98 14.04
N GLU A 31 -3.85 8.53 12.87
CA GLU A 31 -3.82 7.10 12.51
C GLU A 31 -2.38 6.57 12.47
N ILE A 32 -1.47 7.33 11.88
CA ILE A 32 -0.04 7.01 11.79
C ILE A 32 0.56 6.86 13.20
N ASN A 33 0.44 7.89 14.04
CA ASN A 33 1.02 7.89 15.38
C ASN A 33 0.42 6.79 16.25
N LYS A 34 -0.88 6.50 16.09
CA LYS A 34 -1.52 5.41 16.82
C LYS A 34 -1.00 4.04 16.38
N CYS A 35 -0.81 3.82 15.08
CA CYS A 35 -0.22 2.59 14.56
C CYS A 35 1.23 2.41 15.03
N ILE A 36 2.06 3.46 14.94
CA ILE A 36 3.46 3.43 15.39
C ILE A 36 3.53 3.15 16.89
N SER A 37 2.74 3.82 17.72
CA SER A 37 2.74 3.60 19.17
C SER A 37 2.30 2.17 19.54
N ILE A 38 1.26 1.62 18.89
CA ILE A 38 0.86 0.22 19.08
C ILE A 38 2.00 -0.74 18.69
N ALA A 39 2.65 -0.50 17.56
CA ALA A 39 3.76 -1.33 17.09
C ALA A 39 4.97 -1.29 18.03
N LYS A 40 5.41 -0.09 18.42
CA LYS A 40 6.55 0.11 19.34
C LYS A 40 6.29 -0.52 20.72
N ALA A 41 5.09 -0.35 21.27
CA ALA A 41 4.71 -0.97 22.55
C ALA A 41 4.76 -2.51 22.53
N ASN A 42 4.69 -3.12 21.34
CA ASN A 42 4.77 -4.57 21.14
C ASN A 42 6.10 -5.03 20.52
N ASN A 43 7.11 -4.15 20.43
CA ASN A 43 8.41 -4.41 19.80
C ASN A 43 8.30 -4.94 18.36
N LEU A 44 7.40 -4.34 17.57
CA LEU A 44 7.16 -4.72 16.18
C LEU A 44 7.88 -3.79 15.21
N HIS A 45 8.26 -4.31 14.05
CA HIS A 45 8.90 -3.52 13.01
C HIS A 45 7.89 -2.66 12.25
N VAL A 46 8.24 -1.41 11.97
CA VAL A 46 7.41 -0.47 11.21
C VAL A 46 8.23 0.17 10.10
N HIS A 47 7.62 0.29 8.93
CA HIS A 47 8.07 1.22 7.89
C HIS A 47 6.85 1.84 7.21
N ILE A 48 7.05 3.00 6.58
CA ILE A 48 5.99 3.73 5.89
C ILE A 48 6.35 3.94 4.42
N TYR A 49 5.35 4.18 3.59
CA TYR A 49 5.52 4.56 2.19
C TYR A 49 4.88 5.92 1.93
N THR A 50 5.61 6.77 1.23
CA THR A 50 5.11 7.98 0.57
C THR A 50 4.93 7.68 -0.93
N ASP A 51 4.78 8.71 -1.76
CA ASP A 51 4.82 8.58 -3.22
C ASP A 51 6.22 8.27 -3.77
N LYS A 52 7.28 8.63 -3.02
CA LYS A 52 8.68 8.57 -3.48
C LYS A 52 9.61 7.85 -2.52
N GLU A 53 9.18 7.57 -1.30
CA GLU A 53 10.08 7.15 -0.24
C GLU A 53 9.49 5.97 0.54
N VAL A 54 10.39 5.09 0.98
CA VAL A 54 10.18 4.10 2.02
C VAL A 54 10.98 4.57 3.22
N ILE A 55 10.31 4.98 4.29
CA ILE A 55 10.95 5.49 5.50
C ILE A 55 10.89 4.42 6.59
N THR A 56 12.04 4.11 7.19
CA THR A 56 12.19 3.04 8.18
C THR A 56 13.25 3.39 9.23
N GLU A 57 13.15 2.82 10.44
CA GLU A 57 14.21 2.97 11.46
C GLU A 57 15.38 1.99 11.22
N LYS A 58 15.09 0.86 10.56
CA LYS A 58 16.05 -0.19 10.21
C LYS A 58 15.47 -1.10 9.15
N LEU A 59 16.30 -1.69 8.29
CA LEU A 59 15.84 -2.66 7.29
C LEU A 59 15.75 -4.06 7.91
N GLU A 60 14.54 -4.64 8.05
CA GLU A 60 14.39 -5.94 8.73
C GLU A 60 13.43 -6.96 8.06
N TYR A 61 12.44 -6.51 7.29
CA TYR A 61 11.41 -7.40 6.70
C TYR A 61 11.12 -7.02 5.24
N MET A 62 9.88 -6.63 4.93
CA MET A 62 9.47 -6.30 3.57
C MET A 62 10.25 -5.12 2.99
N ASP A 63 10.63 -4.15 3.82
CA ASP A 63 11.51 -3.06 3.46
C ASP A 63 12.92 -3.56 3.09
N LEU A 64 13.54 -4.43 3.90
CA LEU A 64 14.82 -5.06 3.55
C LEU A 64 14.74 -5.84 2.24
N ARG A 65 13.67 -6.60 2.05
CA ARG A 65 13.42 -7.36 0.81
C ARG A 65 13.35 -6.43 -0.39
N ASN A 66 12.52 -5.38 -0.32
CA ASN A 66 12.34 -4.44 -1.43
C ASN A 66 13.62 -3.62 -1.68
N PHE A 67 14.36 -3.29 -0.62
CA PHE A 67 15.68 -2.66 -0.73
C PHE A 67 16.69 -3.53 -1.48
N LYS A 68 16.75 -4.84 -1.18
CA LYS A 68 17.60 -5.79 -1.92
C LYS A 68 17.18 -5.92 -3.39
N LEU A 69 15.88 -5.97 -3.66
CA LEU A 69 15.36 -6.01 -5.03
C LEU A 69 15.67 -4.72 -5.80
N LYS A 70 15.59 -3.55 -5.15
CA LYS A 70 15.98 -2.27 -5.78
C LYS A 70 17.45 -2.28 -6.20
N GLN A 71 18.35 -2.80 -5.36
CA GLN A 71 19.77 -2.96 -5.69
C GLN A 71 20.03 -3.89 -6.89
N GLN A 72 19.09 -4.80 -7.18
CA GLN A 72 19.13 -5.70 -8.32
C GLN A 72 18.36 -5.16 -9.54
N SER A 73 17.85 -3.92 -9.48
CA SER A 73 16.97 -3.35 -10.50
C SER A 73 15.68 -4.17 -10.76
N LEU A 74 15.24 -4.93 -9.75
CA LEU A 74 14.03 -5.76 -9.77
C LEU A 74 12.88 -5.15 -8.94
N TYR A 75 12.98 -3.87 -8.60
CA TYR A 75 11.98 -3.13 -7.84
C TYR A 75 11.86 -1.72 -8.40
N ASP A 76 10.80 -1.01 -8.00
CA ASP A 76 10.53 0.35 -8.41
C ASP A 76 11.74 1.27 -8.14
N SER A 77 12.37 1.73 -9.23
CA SER A 77 13.53 2.61 -9.17
C SER A 77 13.20 4.00 -8.61
N SER A 78 11.93 4.40 -8.65
CA SER A 78 11.47 5.72 -8.21
C SER A 78 11.31 5.84 -6.70
N LEU A 79 11.31 4.72 -5.96
CA LEU A 79 11.16 4.70 -4.50
C LEU A 79 12.51 4.69 -3.78
N ASP A 80 12.86 5.78 -3.11
CA ASP A 80 14.05 5.90 -2.28
C ASP A 80 13.86 5.30 -0.88
N PHE A 81 14.92 4.71 -0.31
CA PHE A 81 14.87 4.15 1.03
C PHE A 81 15.59 5.10 1.99
N ILE A 82 14.85 5.64 2.95
CA ILE A 82 15.35 6.60 3.93
C ILE A 82 15.36 5.94 5.30
N MET A 83 16.53 5.89 5.92
CA MET A 83 16.70 5.43 7.30
C MET A 83 16.68 6.63 8.24
N VAL A 84 15.83 6.59 9.26
CA VAL A 84 15.64 7.66 10.23
C VAL A 84 15.79 7.12 11.66
N ASN A 85 16.04 7.99 12.63
CA ASN A 85 16.17 7.55 14.03
C ASN A 85 14.81 7.21 14.66
N ASP A 86 13.81 8.07 14.44
CA ASP A 86 12.43 7.87 14.88
C ASP A 86 11.46 8.28 13.76
N ILE A 87 10.61 7.35 13.32
CA ILE A 87 9.67 7.60 12.22
C ILE A 87 8.63 8.66 12.61
N ALA A 88 8.11 8.64 13.84
CA ALA A 88 7.04 9.54 14.26
C ALA A 88 7.56 10.99 14.37
N GLU A 89 8.77 11.17 14.89
CA GLU A 89 9.47 12.46 14.88
C GLU A 89 9.71 12.94 13.45
N TYR A 90 10.26 12.08 12.58
CA TYR A 90 10.54 12.44 11.19
C TYR A 90 9.29 12.90 10.43
N ILE A 91 8.17 12.17 10.56
CA ILE A 91 6.90 12.53 9.93
C ILE A 91 6.40 13.89 10.44
N SER A 92 6.48 14.10 11.75
CA SER A 92 5.99 15.33 12.40
C SER A 92 6.82 16.55 11.99
N CYS A 93 8.14 16.42 11.95
CA CYS A 93 9.05 17.54 11.61
C CYS A 93 9.05 17.89 10.12
N ASN A 94 8.81 16.91 9.24
CA ASN A 94 8.90 17.11 7.78
C ASN A 94 7.54 17.17 7.07
N ASN A 95 6.43 17.09 7.81
CA ASN A 95 5.07 17.08 7.26
C ASN A 95 4.88 16.05 6.13
N VAL A 96 5.31 14.81 6.42
CA VAL A 96 5.38 13.73 5.43
C VAL A 96 3.98 13.22 5.06
N GLU A 97 3.69 13.15 3.77
CA GLU A 97 2.45 12.58 3.24
C GLU A 97 2.54 11.05 3.16
N VAL A 98 1.86 10.35 4.06
CA VAL A 98 1.93 8.89 4.15
C VAL A 98 0.78 8.22 3.40
N CYS A 99 1.12 7.48 2.35
CA CYS A 99 0.17 6.69 1.56
C CYS A 99 -0.24 5.41 2.28
N LYS A 100 0.72 4.75 2.94
CA LYS A 100 0.49 3.51 3.69
C LYS A 100 1.55 3.25 4.75
N LEU A 101 1.20 2.45 5.74
CA LEU A 101 2.06 2.04 6.85
C LEU A 101 2.09 0.51 6.94
N VAL A 102 3.25 -0.07 7.20
CA VAL A 102 3.42 -1.52 7.28
C VAL A 102 4.01 -1.92 8.63
N ILE A 103 3.32 -2.83 9.32
CA ILE A 103 3.80 -3.44 10.57
C ILE A 103 4.18 -4.89 10.26
N SER A 104 5.42 -5.30 10.58
CA SER A 104 5.94 -6.64 10.29
C SER A 104 6.40 -7.37 11.55
N SER A 105 6.25 -8.70 11.57
CA SER A 105 6.72 -9.55 12.67
C SER A 105 6.91 -11.00 12.23
N SER A 106 7.83 -11.71 12.89
CA SER A 106 7.93 -13.17 12.80
C SER A 106 6.83 -13.89 13.61
N LYS A 107 6.06 -13.16 14.42
CA LYS A 107 4.92 -13.66 15.19
C LYS A 107 3.60 -13.22 14.56
N SER A 108 2.52 -13.88 14.96
CA SER A 108 1.16 -13.50 14.56
C SER A 108 0.83 -12.06 14.96
N LEU A 109 0.23 -11.32 14.02
CA LEU A 109 -0.21 -9.94 14.13
C LEU A 109 -1.75 -9.84 14.27
N ASN A 110 -2.47 -10.94 14.46
CA ASN A 110 -3.93 -10.94 14.57
C ASN A 110 -4.44 -10.01 15.69
N THR A 111 -3.86 -10.12 16.89
CA THR A 111 -4.25 -9.28 18.04
C THR A 111 -3.93 -7.80 17.80
N ILE A 112 -2.83 -7.52 17.10
CA ILE A 112 -2.42 -6.17 16.70
C ILE A 112 -3.41 -5.59 15.70
N LYS A 113 -3.81 -6.38 14.69
CA LYS A 113 -4.84 -6.01 13.72
C LYS A 113 -6.16 -5.67 14.40
N GLU A 114 -6.65 -6.54 15.28
CA GLU A 114 -7.90 -6.30 16.02
C GLU A 114 -7.83 -5.04 16.89
N ASN A 115 -6.69 -4.82 17.55
CA ASN A 115 -6.45 -3.62 18.35
C ASN A 115 -6.44 -2.33 17.49
N ILE A 116 -5.89 -2.39 16.28
CA ILE A 116 -5.89 -1.23 15.36
C ILE A 116 -7.30 -0.98 14.83
N VAL A 117 -7.98 -2.00 14.31
CA VAL A 117 -9.33 -1.86 13.70
C VAL A 117 -10.39 -1.45 14.72
N SER A 118 -10.24 -1.81 16.00
CA SER A 118 -11.16 -1.36 17.06
C SER A 118 -10.99 0.11 17.44
N LYS A 119 -9.89 0.76 17.04
CA LYS A 119 -9.55 2.14 17.43
C LYS A 119 -9.49 3.12 16.26
N LEU A 120 -9.27 2.64 15.05
CA LEU A 120 -9.02 3.46 13.87
C LEU A 120 -9.90 3.01 12.70
N ASP A 121 -10.37 3.96 11.91
CA ASP A 121 -11.08 3.66 10.65
C ASP A 121 -10.09 3.53 9.49
N VAL A 122 -9.37 2.41 9.46
CA VAL A 122 -8.39 2.07 8.42
C VAL A 122 -8.71 0.75 7.73
N SER A 123 -8.10 0.53 6.56
CA SER A 123 -8.11 -0.76 5.86
C SER A 123 -6.82 -1.52 6.17
N ILE A 124 -6.93 -2.81 6.51
CA ILE A 124 -5.76 -3.65 6.82
C ILE A 124 -5.80 -4.95 6.03
N THR A 125 -4.78 -5.16 5.20
CA THR A 125 -4.53 -6.46 4.55
C THR A 125 -3.44 -7.20 5.29
N THR A 126 -3.65 -8.49 5.59
CA THR A 126 -2.65 -9.34 6.24
C THR A 126 -1.99 -10.21 5.19
N ILE A 127 -0.66 -10.18 5.12
CA ILE A 127 0.12 -11.02 4.21
C ILE A 127 1.03 -11.90 5.04
N LYS A 128 1.02 -13.21 4.74
CA LYS A 128 1.79 -14.23 5.46
C LYS A 128 2.82 -14.84 4.52
N LYS A 129 4.09 -14.87 4.94
CA LYS A 129 5.21 -15.46 4.20
C LYS A 129 5.82 -16.59 5.03
N TYR A 130 5.13 -17.73 5.04
CA TYR A 130 5.54 -18.96 5.72
C TYR A 130 5.52 -20.13 4.75
N GLY A 131 6.31 -21.18 5.04
CA GLY A 131 6.34 -22.41 4.26
C GLY A 131 6.68 -22.14 2.79
N GLU A 132 5.81 -22.58 1.88
CA GLU A 132 5.98 -22.39 0.44
C GLU A 132 5.99 -20.90 0.01
N TYR A 133 5.43 -20.01 0.84
CA TYR A 133 5.39 -18.56 0.59
C TYR A 133 6.49 -17.78 1.33
N LYS A 134 7.46 -18.48 1.94
CA LYS A 134 8.60 -17.87 2.61
C LYS A 134 9.31 -16.87 1.70
N ASP A 135 9.77 -15.76 2.28
CA ASP A 135 10.54 -14.78 1.52
C ASP A 135 11.95 -15.28 1.22
N ASN A 136 12.20 -15.64 -0.04
CA ASN A 136 13.49 -16.17 -0.48
C ASN A 136 14.56 -15.08 -0.70
N ILE A 137 14.17 -13.81 -0.87
CA ILE A 137 15.14 -12.70 -1.07
C ILE A 137 15.88 -12.38 0.23
N ILE A 138 15.18 -12.45 1.35
CA ILE A 138 15.75 -12.25 2.70
C ILE A 138 15.85 -13.53 3.51
N ASN A 139 15.46 -14.68 2.93
CA ASN A 139 15.45 -15.99 3.56
C ASN A 139 14.74 -15.99 4.94
N LYS A 140 13.58 -15.34 5.04
CA LYS A 140 12.89 -15.10 6.31
C LYS A 140 11.41 -15.44 6.22
N GLU A 141 10.90 -16.03 7.28
CA GLU A 141 9.47 -16.22 7.49
C GLU A 141 8.90 -15.13 8.40
N TYR A 142 7.78 -14.56 8.00
CA TYR A 142 7.14 -13.47 8.72
C TYR A 142 5.72 -13.21 8.18
N GLU A 143 4.96 -12.38 8.89
CA GLU A 143 3.77 -11.75 8.35
C GLU A 143 3.81 -10.24 8.53
N TYR A 144 2.99 -9.54 7.76
CA TYR A 144 2.84 -8.10 7.89
C TYR A 144 1.40 -7.64 7.69
N LEU A 145 1.07 -6.53 8.33
CA LEU A 145 -0.16 -5.77 8.13
C LEU A 145 0.15 -4.62 7.19
N ASP A 146 -0.48 -4.58 6.01
CA ASP A 146 -0.46 -3.45 5.08
C ASP A 146 -1.64 -2.54 5.41
N ILE A 147 -1.36 -1.41 6.06
CA ILE A 147 -2.35 -0.48 6.60
C ILE A 147 -2.47 0.70 5.65
N THR A 148 -3.69 0.92 5.17
CA THR A 148 -4.04 1.95 4.18
C THR A 148 -5.25 2.74 4.69
N PRO A 149 -5.49 3.95 4.15
CA PRO A 149 -6.72 4.67 4.46
C PRO A 149 -7.95 3.84 4.13
N LYS A 150 -9.04 4.03 4.88
CA LYS A 150 -10.27 3.26 4.67
C LYS A 150 -10.76 3.33 3.22
N ASN A 151 -11.30 2.23 2.72
CA ASN A 151 -11.94 2.13 1.40
C ASN A 151 -11.00 2.41 0.22
N ILE A 152 -9.68 2.27 0.39
CA ILE A 152 -8.73 2.32 -0.71
C ILE A 152 -8.63 0.96 -1.40
N ASN A 153 -9.02 0.93 -2.67
CA ASN A 153 -8.76 -0.13 -3.62
C ASN A 153 -8.95 0.40 -5.07
N LYS A 154 -8.49 -0.38 -6.06
CA LYS A 154 -8.55 0.01 -7.48
C LYS A 154 -9.98 0.22 -7.99
N ASP A 155 -10.93 -0.59 -7.51
CA ASP A 155 -12.35 -0.49 -7.88
C ASP A 155 -12.98 0.84 -7.42
N ASN A 156 -12.73 1.24 -6.17
CA ASN A 156 -13.22 2.52 -5.64
C ASN A 156 -12.55 3.71 -6.34
N ALA A 157 -11.25 3.62 -6.62
CA ALA A 157 -10.56 4.64 -7.41
C ALA A 157 -11.13 4.74 -8.84
N LEU A 158 -11.46 3.60 -9.46
CA LEU A 158 -12.13 3.57 -10.76
C LEU A 158 -13.50 4.22 -10.69
N LYS A 159 -14.31 4.00 -9.65
CA LYS A 159 -15.61 4.67 -9.45
C LYS A 159 -15.48 6.19 -9.31
N ILE A 160 -14.45 6.66 -8.58
CA ILE A 160 -14.15 8.09 -8.47
C ILE A 160 -13.79 8.67 -9.85
N LEU A 161 -12.97 7.96 -10.62
CA LEU A 161 -12.59 8.36 -11.96
C LEU A 161 -13.77 8.37 -12.93
N GLN A 162 -14.63 7.36 -12.89
CA GLN A 162 -15.86 7.28 -13.69
C GLN A 162 -16.74 8.50 -13.44
N LYS A 163 -16.95 8.86 -12.16
CA LYS A 163 -17.71 10.06 -11.78
C LYS A 163 -17.05 11.34 -12.28
N TYR A 164 -15.72 11.44 -12.19
CA TYR A 164 -14.97 12.59 -12.68
C TYR A 164 -15.09 12.78 -14.20
N LEU A 165 -15.09 11.68 -14.95
CA LEU A 165 -15.20 11.68 -16.42
C LEU A 165 -16.65 11.65 -16.92
N ASN A 166 -17.63 11.51 -16.02
CA ASN A 166 -19.03 11.32 -16.35
C ASN A 166 -19.28 10.12 -17.29
N ILE A 167 -18.66 8.99 -16.98
CA ILE A 167 -18.84 7.71 -17.69
C ILE A 167 -19.42 6.66 -16.75
N ASN A 168 -20.14 5.70 -17.33
CA ASN A 168 -20.77 4.60 -16.61
C ASN A 168 -19.90 3.33 -16.63
N SER A 169 -20.15 2.39 -15.72
CA SER A 169 -19.40 1.13 -15.69
C SER A 169 -19.49 0.31 -16.97
N ASN A 170 -20.61 0.33 -17.68
CA ASN A 170 -20.77 -0.38 -18.96
C ASN A 170 -19.88 0.20 -20.08
N GLU A 171 -19.34 1.40 -19.91
CA GLU A 171 -18.39 2.05 -20.83
C GLU A 171 -16.93 1.74 -20.46
N VAL A 172 -16.69 0.96 -19.40
CA VAL A 172 -15.36 0.62 -18.91
C VAL A 172 -14.99 -0.81 -19.22
N MET A 173 -13.81 -0.98 -19.81
CA MET A 173 -13.09 -2.25 -19.89
C MET A 173 -11.97 -2.25 -18.85
N ALA A 174 -11.93 -3.25 -17.98
CA ALA A 174 -10.87 -3.43 -16.99
C ALA A 174 -10.13 -4.75 -17.24
N ILE A 175 -8.79 -4.67 -17.26
CA ILE A 175 -7.90 -5.83 -17.45
C ILE A 175 -7.07 -5.96 -16.18
N GLY A 176 -7.00 -7.17 -15.61
CA GLY A 176 -6.25 -7.43 -14.39
C GLY A 176 -5.68 -8.83 -14.33
N ASP A 177 -4.67 -9.01 -13.50
CA ASP A 177 -3.93 -10.27 -13.35
C ASP A 177 -3.81 -10.71 -11.88
N ASN A 178 -4.10 -9.83 -10.93
CA ASN A 178 -3.89 -10.07 -9.51
C ASN A 178 -5.19 -10.03 -8.68
N LEU A 179 -5.08 -10.33 -7.38
CA LEU A 179 -6.22 -10.29 -6.46
C LEU A 179 -6.74 -8.87 -6.21
N ASN A 180 -5.85 -7.87 -6.19
CA ASN A 180 -6.21 -6.45 -6.03
C ASN A 180 -6.93 -5.86 -7.26
N ASP A 181 -6.97 -6.58 -8.39
CA ASP A 181 -7.74 -6.19 -9.58
C ASP A 181 -9.14 -6.82 -9.63
N LEU A 182 -9.42 -7.81 -8.78
CA LEU A 182 -10.59 -8.67 -8.88
C LEU A 182 -11.90 -7.87 -8.94
N ASP A 183 -12.07 -6.92 -8.02
CA ASP A 183 -13.30 -6.13 -7.93
C ASP A 183 -13.41 -5.15 -9.10
N MET A 184 -12.30 -4.52 -9.50
CA MET A 184 -12.25 -3.61 -10.65
C MET A 184 -12.64 -4.33 -11.95
N VAL A 185 -12.12 -5.55 -12.14
CA VAL A 185 -12.44 -6.41 -13.30
C VAL A 185 -13.92 -6.80 -13.26
N LYS A 186 -14.42 -7.30 -12.12
CA LYS A 186 -15.81 -7.74 -11.96
C LYS A 186 -16.84 -6.63 -12.16
N ASN A 187 -16.54 -5.41 -11.71
CA ASN A 187 -17.50 -4.31 -11.70
C ASN A 187 -17.45 -3.44 -12.97
N SER A 188 -16.52 -3.72 -13.87
CA SER A 188 -16.45 -3.08 -15.19
C SER A 188 -17.44 -3.72 -16.17
N GLY A 189 -17.83 -2.98 -17.20
CA GLY A 189 -18.70 -3.46 -18.27
C GLY A 189 -18.07 -4.62 -19.05
N ILE A 190 -16.75 -4.57 -19.24
CA ILE A 190 -15.95 -5.65 -19.84
C ILE A 190 -14.76 -5.95 -18.94
N GLY A 191 -14.89 -7.01 -18.14
CA GLY A 191 -13.79 -7.51 -17.31
C GLY A 191 -12.96 -8.56 -18.02
N VAL A 192 -11.63 -8.40 -18.03
CA VAL A 192 -10.68 -9.38 -18.58
C VAL A 192 -9.68 -9.79 -17.51
N SER A 193 -9.56 -11.11 -17.28
CA SER A 193 -8.49 -11.69 -16.47
C SER A 193 -7.38 -12.22 -17.37
N VAL A 194 -6.14 -11.88 -17.07
CA VAL A 194 -4.98 -12.44 -17.77
C VAL A 194 -4.79 -13.91 -17.37
N ALA A 195 -4.47 -14.77 -18.35
CA ALA A 195 -4.43 -16.24 -18.17
C ALA A 195 -3.38 -16.73 -17.16
N ASN A 196 -2.31 -15.95 -16.91
CA ASN A 196 -1.24 -16.30 -15.97
C ASN A 196 -1.56 -15.92 -14.52
N ARG A 197 -2.83 -15.81 -14.15
CA ARG A 197 -3.25 -15.43 -12.80
C ARG A 197 -2.65 -16.41 -11.77
N ILE A 198 -1.98 -15.87 -10.76
CA ILE A 198 -1.52 -16.63 -9.60
C ILE A 198 -2.76 -17.29 -8.98
N ARG A 199 -2.76 -18.63 -8.95
CA ARG A 199 -3.87 -19.45 -8.44
C ARG A 199 -4.01 -19.32 -6.94
#